data_AF-A0A927NES6-F1
#
_entry.id   AF-A0A927NES6-F1
#
_cell.length_a   1.000
_cell.length_b   1.000
_cell.length_c   1.000
_cell.angle_alpha   90.00
_cell.angle_beta   90.00
_cell.angle_gamma   90.00
#
_symmetry.space_group_name_H-M   'P 1'
#
loop_
_entity.id
_entity.type
_entity.pdbx_description
1 polymer ?
#
loop_
_entity_poly.entity_id
_entity_poly.type
_entity_poly.pdbx_seq_one_letter_code
_entity_poly.pdbx_strand_id
1 'polypeptide(L)' 'MKIGERIKELRIEKALSQAELAKNIGVSQKAVDFWERSVNEPKIGYVMALVDYFDVSFDEFFADIDKPRTDN' A
#
# COMPACT_ATOMS: atom_id res chain seq x y z
N MET A 1 -7.85 8.59 4.25
CA MET A 1 -7.02 7.36 4.32
C MET A 1 -5.56 7.73 4.17
N LYS A 2 -4.63 6.98 4.77
CA LYS A 2 -3.18 7.13 4.51
C LYS A 2 -2.68 6.06 3.53
N ILE A 3 -1.52 6.29 2.91
CA ILE A 3 -0.87 5.31 2.00
C ILE A 3 -0.75 3.92 2.64
N GLY A 4 -0.37 3.84 3.91
CA GLY A 4 -0.27 2.58 4.64
C GLY A 4 -1.57 1.79 4.71
N GLU A 5 -2.69 2.47 4.92
CA GLU A 5 -4.01 1.83 4.97
C GLU A 5 -4.39 1.28 3.60
N ARG A 6 -4.13 2.04 2.53
CA ARG A 6 -4.37 1.59 1.15
C ARG A 6 -3.57 0.34 0.79
N ILE A 7 -2.29 0.29 1.16
CA ILE A 7 -1.44 -0.89 0.94
C ILE A 7 -2.03 -2.11 1.64
N LYS A 8 -2.48 -1.93 2.89
CA LYS A 8 -3.07 -2.99 3.69
C LYS A 8 -4.38 -3.50 3.06
N GLU A 9 -5.22 -2.60 2.57
CA GLU A 9 -6.48 -2.94 1.89
C GLU A 9 -6.22 -3.80 0.66
N LEU A 10 -5.42 -3.32 -0.29
CA LEU A 10 -5.09 -4.05 -1.52
C LEU A 10 -4.42 -5.41 -1.22
N ARG A 11 -3.58 -5.47 -0.17
CA ARG A 11 -2.96 -6.72 0.28
C ARG A 11 -4.00 -7.73 0.77
N ILE A 12 -4.97 -7.29 1.58
CA ILE A 12 -6.02 -8.14 2.12
C ILE A 12 -7.00 -8.58 1.03
N GLU A 13 -7.35 -7.70 0.09
CA GLU A 13 -8.20 -8.03 -1.07
C GLU A 13 -7.59 -9.14 -1.94
N LYS A 14 -6.25 -9.17 -2.06
CA LYS A 14 -5.51 -10.24 -2.75
C LYS A 14 -5.22 -11.46 -1.85
N ALA A 15 -5.72 -11.48 -0.62
CA ALA A 15 -5.52 -12.53 0.38
C ALA A 15 -4.04 -12.83 0.70
N LEU A 16 -3.20 -11.80 0.72
CA LEU A 16 -1.76 -11.92 0.95
C LEU A 16 -1.39 -11.63 2.40
N SER A 17 -0.40 -12.35 2.93
CA SER A 17 0.36 -11.93 4.11
C SER A 17 1.32 -10.79 3.77
N GLN A 18 1.79 -10.05 4.78
CA GLN A 18 2.81 -9.02 4.59
C GLN A 18 4.11 -9.58 4.01
N ALA A 19 4.47 -10.82 4.37
CA ALA A 19 5.66 -11.49 3.86
C ALA A 19 5.54 -11.85 2.37
N GLU A 20 4.35 -12.27 1.92
CA GLU A 20 4.10 -12.56 0.50
C GLU A 20 4.13 -11.29 -0.35
N LEU A 21 3.47 -10.21 0.08
CA LEU A 21 3.56 -8.92 -0.60
C LEU A 21 5.02 -8.45 -0.68
N ALA A 22 5.73 -8.49 0.44
CA ALA A 22 7.13 -8.06 0.51
C ALA A 22 8.02 -8.84 -0.46
N LYS A 23 7.84 -10.17 -0.53
CA LYS A 23 8.56 -11.03 -1.47
C LYS A 23 8.29 -10.64 -2.93
N ASN A 24 7.04 -10.35 -3.27
CA ASN A 24 6.65 -10.06 -4.64
C ASN A 24 7.13 -8.68 -5.13
N ILE A 25 7.25 -7.70 -4.24
CA ILE A 25 7.73 -6.35 -4.58
C ILE A 25 9.21 -6.12 -4.21
N GLY A 26 9.93 -7.17 -3.78
CA GLY A 26 11.38 -7.13 -3.55
C GLY A 26 11.82 -6.35 -2.30
N VAL A 27 11.03 -6.38 -1.22
CA VAL A 27 11.34 -5.73 0.06
C VAL A 27 11.29 -6.70 1.25
N SER A 28 11.66 -6.22 2.44
CA SER A 28 11.49 -6.99 3.66
C SER A 28 10.04 -6.93 4.17
N GLN A 29 9.56 -7.98 4.84
CA GLN A 29 8.27 -7.96 5.54
C GLN A 29 8.15 -6.75 6.48
N LYS A 30 9.25 -6.39 7.16
CA LYS A 30 9.31 -5.24 8.07
C LYS A 30 9.06 -3.91 7.37
N ALA A 31 9.45 -3.77 6.10
CA ALA A 31 9.15 -2.58 5.32
C ALA A 31 7.63 -2.45 5.10
N VAL A 32 6.98 -3.55 4.71
CA VAL A 32 5.51 -3.59 4.56
C VAL A 32 4.80 -3.31 5.89
N ASP A 33 5.25 -3.91 7.00
CA ASP A 33 4.71 -3.62 8.34
C ASP A 33 4.83 -2.13 8.70
N PHE A 34 5.99 -1.53 8.43
CA PHE A 34 6.23 -0.12 8.73
C PHE A 34 5.34 0.80 7.89
N TRP A 35 5.13 0.49 6.61
CA TRP A 35 4.22 1.24 5.75
C TRP A 35 2.78 1.12 6.23
N GLU A 36 2.29 -0.11 6.46
CA GLU A 36 0.91 -0.34 6.90
C GLU A 36 0.58 0.28 8.25
N ARG A 37 1.58 0.42 9.13
CA ARG A 37 1.46 1.08 10.43
C ARG A 37 1.77 2.57 10.39
N SER A 38 2.06 3.13 9.21
CA SER A 38 2.45 4.52 9.03
C SER A 38 3.67 4.94 9.88
N VAL A 39 4.60 4.01 10.13
CA VAL A 39 5.89 4.29 10.79
C VAL A 39 6.80 5.07 9.84
N ASN A 40 6.76 4.73 8.55
CA ASN A 40 7.35 5.51 7.47
C ASN A 40 6.55 5.28 6.17
N GLU A 41 6.90 6.02 5.13
CA GLU A 41 6.24 5.90 3.83
C GLU A 41 7.13 5.17 2.81
N PRO A 42 6.53 4.43 1.87
CA PRO A 42 7.26 3.88 0.74
C PRO A 42 7.80 5.01 -0.13
N LYS A 43 9.05 4.89 -0.58
CA LYS A 43 9.60 5.77 -1.62
C LYS A 43 8.86 5.53 -2.93
N ILE A 44 8.89 6.52 -3.83
CA ILE A 44 8.18 6.48 -5.12
C ILE A 44 8.45 5.19 -5.93
N GLY A 45 9.68 4.67 -5.93
CA GLY A 45 9.99 3.41 -6.62
C GLY A 45 9.22 2.20 -6.06
N TYR A 46 8.96 2.15 -4.76
CA TYR A 46 8.14 1.10 -4.16
C TYR A 46 6.65 1.34 -4.37
N VAL A 47 6.23 2.61 -4.46
CA VAL A 47 4.85 2.93 -4.87
C VAL A 47 4.59 2.40 -6.28
N MET A 48 5.50 2.64 -7.23
CA MET A 48 5.38 2.08 -8.59
C MET A 48 5.33 0.55 -8.57
N ALA A 49 6.20 -0.11 -7.79
CA ALA A 49 6.16 -1.57 -7.65
C ALA A 49 4.84 -2.09 -7.08
N LEU A 50 4.21 -1.36 -6.14
CA LEU A 50 2.91 -1.70 -5.59
C LEU A 50 1.79 -1.52 -6.62
N VAL A 51 1.80 -0.41 -7.35
CA VAL A 51 0.85 -0.09 -8.44
C VAL A 51 0.89 -1.18 -9.51
N ASP A 52 2.10 -1.53 -9.98
CA ASP A 52 2.31 -2.61 -10.95
C ASP A 52 1.86 -3.98 -10.41
N TYR A 53 2.20 -4.29 -9.15
CA TYR A 53 1.86 -5.59 -8.55
C TYR A 53 0.35 -5.77 -8.33
N PHE A 54 -0.35 -4.72 -7.93
CA PHE A 54 -1.78 -4.79 -7.68
C PHE A 54 -2.62 -4.67 -8.97
N ASP A 55 -2.00 -4.35 -10.10
CA ASP A 55 -2.64 -4.09 -11.39
C ASP A 55 -3.70 -2.97 -11.27
N VAL A 56 -3.27 -1.86 -10.66
CA VAL A 56 -4.07 -0.64 -10.52
C VAL A 56 -3.32 0.53 -11.16
N SER A 57 -4.04 1.59 -11.52
CA SER A 57 -3.41 2.84 -11.94
C SER A 57 -2.90 3.64 -10.74
N PHE A 58 -2.02 4.61 -11.00
CA PHE A 58 -1.54 5.54 -9.96
C PHE A 58 -2.71 6.32 -9.35
N ASP A 59 -3.66 6.80 -10.17
CA ASP A 59 -4.84 7.52 -9.68
C ASP A 59 -5.73 6.63 -8.80
N GLU A 60 -5.96 5.38 -9.18
CA GLU A 60 -6.73 4.41 -8.37
C GLU A 60 -6.03 4.04 -7.06
N PHE A 61 -4.69 4.00 -7.06
CA PHE A 61 -3.93 3.77 -5.83
C PHE A 61 -4.13 4.94 -4.86
N PHE A 62 -4.16 6.19 -5.35
CA PHE A 62 -4.29 7.38 -4.50
C PHE A 62 -5.71 7.92 -4.31
N ALA A 63 -6.72 7.32 -4.96
CA ALA A 63 -8.08 7.86 -5.06
C ALA A 63 -8.70 8.30 -3.73
N ASP A 64 -8.46 7.59 -2.62
CA ASP A 64 -9.06 7.90 -1.31
C ASP A 64 -8.05 8.32 -0.23
N ILE A 65 -6.80 8.48 -0.65
CA ILE A 65 -5.72 8.97 0.21
C ILE A 65 -5.92 10.48 0.40
N ASP A 66 -5.90 10.93 1.65
CA ASP A 66 -6.00 12.33 2.05
C ASP A 66 -7.29 13.09 1.65
N LYS A 67 -8.35 12.37 1.23
CA LYS A 67 -9.70 12.96 1.22
C LYS A 67 -10.11 13.25 2.67
N PRO A 68 -10.56 14.48 3.02
CA PRO A 68 -11.21 14.71 4.29
C PRO A 68 -12.40 13.75 4.38
N ARG A 69 -12.44 12.98 5.47
CA ARG A 69 -13.61 12.18 5.81
C ARG A 69 -14.78 13.16 5.90
N THR A 70 -15.63 13.19 4.87
CA THR A 70 -16.90 13.91 4.93
C THR A 70 -17.83 12.99 5.71
N ASP A 71 -17.59 12.94 7.01
CA ASP A 71 -18.52 12.37 7.96
C ASP A 71 -19.70 13.34 8.02
N ASN A 72 -20.78 13.03 7.28
CA ASN A 72 -22.10 13.61 7.49
C ASN A 72 -22.83 12.86 8.60
#